data_AF-A0A7X8T495-F1
#
_entry.id   AF-A0A7X8T495-F1
#
_cell.length_a   1.000
_cell.length_b   1.000
_cell.length_c   1.000
_cell.angle_alpha   90.00
_cell.angle_beta   90.00
_cell.angle_gamma   90.00
#
_symmetry.space_group_name_H-M   'P 1'
#
loop_
_entity.id
_entity.type
_entity.pdbx_description
1 polymer ?
#
loop_
_entity_poly.entity_id
_entity_poly.type
_entity_poly.pdbx_seq_one_letter_code
_entity_poly.pdbx_strand_id
1 'polypeptide(L)'
;MLQVMTDAPFGKRRPINSRLAVVAIALSTIVPFATIARATSITDDHSGKRQILLCDDAHEMLSNNDEMRTAETLALGKDIQFRPDTSDEKCTSLAALLKFNGSQVLITAVVSDPGESGLDQGSSLSAYFFRETGSALRLVTVKRDFTESNGVLGKSGDINAAHFGTDDGMTVNGGISFQGYSTDLTNSYVFRNGGIVSLGMVPTGWSNSGAEEDESKSVTITGRLETGLSKPDRVRVIYTRSVGGGAEQTSTTIWRSQAGKFALEAGTVPSEIISGFELGADVIAKNGTPVSEIDSKAEPAPVAAAGSDTVWSIDDIGMKAPSAAVADAIRQDPNYPSICKLTGREMLPSLSATNATWFVTTSNRCDAGAGNGPVFIVSVAPAGNATVIFSGFRHAVKAENGVHGEFHDLFVNGDARNAKSGELYTFDGQAYRKNGS
;
A
#
# COMPACT_ATOMS: atom_id res chain seq x y z
N MET A 1 -48.00 61.01 -7.01
CA MET A 1 -47.70 61.30 -5.60
C MET A 1 -47.22 59.98 -5.00
N LEU A 2 -45.97 59.68 -4.65
CA LEU A 2 -44.64 60.32 -4.59
C LEU A 2 -43.65 59.13 -4.77
N GLN A 3 -42.69 59.12 -5.69
CA GLN A 3 -41.35 59.74 -5.70
C GLN A 3 -40.25 58.99 -4.92
N VAL A 4 -39.15 58.73 -5.64
CA VAL A 4 -37.83 58.21 -5.26
C VAL A 4 -37.19 59.00 -4.12
N MET A 5 -36.47 58.33 -3.21
CA MET A 5 -35.32 58.93 -2.50
C MET A 5 -34.19 57.92 -2.27
N THR A 6 -32.99 58.42 -2.55
CA THR A 6 -31.64 57.88 -2.41
C THR A 6 -31.07 58.07 -1.00
N ASP A 7 -29.88 57.47 -0.81
CA ASP A 7 -28.76 57.88 0.05
C ASP A 7 -28.48 57.11 1.35
N ALA A 8 -27.29 56.51 1.34
CA ALA A 8 -26.54 55.99 2.49
C ALA A 8 -25.96 57.13 3.35
N PRO A 9 -25.46 56.80 4.55
CA PRO A 9 -24.08 57.21 4.80
C PRO A 9 -23.19 56.15 5.48
N PHE A 10 -21.92 56.28 5.11
CA PHE A 10 -20.70 55.72 5.70
C PHE A 10 -20.71 55.53 7.23
N GLY A 11 -20.11 54.42 7.69
CA GLY A 11 -19.73 54.30 9.10
C GLY A 11 -18.98 53.02 9.51
N LYS A 12 -17.65 53.06 9.40
CA LYS A 12 -16.64 52.23 10.11
C LYS A 12 -16.33 50.82 9.56
N ARG A 13 -15.31 50.81 8.69
CA ARG A 13 -14.34 49.72 8.56
C ARG A 13 -13.70 49.39 9.93
N ARG A 14 -13.65 48.11 10.27
CA ARG A 14 -12.63 47.50 11.14
C ARG A 14 -12.17 46.18 10.50
N PRO A 15 -10.90 45.80 10.70
CA PRO A 15 -10.14 45.02 9.75
C PRO A 15 -10.53 43.54 9.79
N ILE A 16 -10.60 42.94 8.61
CA ILE A 16 -10.54 41.48 8.43
C ILE A 16 -9.13 41.08 8.84
N ASN A 17 -8.96 40.61 10.06
CA ASN A 17 -7.80 39.83 10.43
C ASN A 17 -7.97 38.47 9.75
N SER A 18 -7.33 38.31 8.59
CA SER A 18 -7.00 37.04 7.97
C SER A 18 -6.10 36.25 8.92
N ARG A 19 -6.71 35.57 9.89
CA ARG A 19 -6.06 34.47 10.59
C ARG A 19 -6.26 33.24 9.72
N LEU A 20 -5.15 32.69 9.22
CA LEU A 20 -5.09 31.30 8.75
C LEU A 20 -5.84 30.44 9.77
N ALA A 21 -6.99 29.91 9.37
CA ALA A 21 -7.62 28.82 10.09
C ALA A 21 -6.82 27.56 9.77
N VAL A 22 -5.84 27.25 10.62
CA VAL A 22 -5.34 25.88 10.74
C VAL A 22 -6.50 25.09 11.35
N VAL A 23 -7.27 24.41 10.50
CA VAL A 23 -8.30 23.48 10.95
C VAL A 23 -7.57 22.22 11.37
N ALA A 24 -7.35 22.08 12.68
CA ALA A 24 -7.09 20.79 13.27
C ALA A 24 -8.38 19.98 13.14
N ILE A 25 -8.35 18.91 12.35
CA ILE A 25 -9.38 17.88 12.39
C ILE A 25 -9.30 17.31 13.80
N ALA A 26 -10.23 17.69 14.66
CA ALA A 26 -10.38 17.07 15.96
C ALA A 26 -10.96 15.67 15.74
N LEU A 27 -10.11 14.74 15.28
CA LEU A 27 -10.31 13.32 15.48
C LEU A 27 -10.41 13.13 16.99
N SER A 28 -11.54 12.61 17.45
CA SER A 28 -11.66 12.06 18.80
C SER A 28 -10.44 11.20 19.04
N THR A 29 -9.58 11.66 19.96
CA THR A 29 -8.36 11.03 20.46
C THR A 29 -8.16 9.62 19.92
N ILE A 30 -7.35 9.47 18.87
CA ILE A 30 -6.66 8.20 18.61
C ILE A 30 -5.77 8.00 19.83
N VAL A 31 -6.30 7.25 20.79
CA VAL A 31 -5.54 6.74 21.93
C VAL A 31 -4.30 6.07 21.33
N PRO A 32 -3.09 6.32 21.85
CA PRO A 32 -1.90 5.63 21.38
C PRO A 32 -2.19 4.14 21.50
N PHE A 33 -2.22 3.45 20.36
CA PHE A 33 -2.42 2.00 20.28
C PHE A 33 -1.26 1.27 20.95
N ALA A 34 -1.28 1.24 22.28
CA ALA A 34 -0.75 0.16 23.08
C ALA A 34 -1.87 -0.88 23.25
N THR A 35 -2.38 -1.41 22.13
CA THR A 35 -3.22 -2.60 22.18
C THR A 35 -2.27 -3.78 22.05
N ILE A 36 -2.06 -4.42 23.20
CA ILE A 36 -1.44 -5.74 23.34
C ILE A 36 -1.92 -6.61 22.18
N ALA A 37 -0.99 -7.07 21.34
CA ALA A 37 -1.21 -8.17 20.41
C ALA A 37 -1.54 -9.43 21.24
N ARG A 38 -2.80 -9.57 21.63
CA ARG A 38 -3.34 -10.85 22.04
C ARG A 38 -3.65 -11.58 20.74
N ALA A 39 -2.79 -12.53 20.41
CA ALA A 39 -3.18 -13.65 19.58
C ALA A 39 -4.33 -14.36 20.32
N THR A 40 -5.56 -13.93 20.08
CA THR A 40 -6.74 -14.70 20.45
C THR A 40 -6.88 -15.78 19.38
N SER A 41 -6.41 -16.98 19.71
CA SER A 41 -7.00 -18.19 19.14
C SER A 41 -8.47 -18.19 19.59
N ILE A 42 -9.36 -17.60 18.79
CA ILE A 42 -10.79 -17.67 19.02
C ILE A 42 -11.18 -19.09 18.63
N THR A 43 -11.19 -19.97 19.64
CA THR A 43 -11.84 -21.26 19.58
C THR A 43 -13.34 -21.03 19.37
N ASP A 44 -13.86 -21.71 18.34
CA ASP A 44 -15.28 -21.85 18.02
C ASP A 44 -16.06 -22.23 19.28
N ASP A 45 -16.87 -21.31 19.81
CA ASP A 45 -18.01 -21.70 20.63
C ASP A 45 -19.05 -20.59 20.62
N HIS A 46 -20.04 -20.69 19.73
CA HIS A 46 -21.41 -20.18 19.92
C HIS A 46 -22.36 -20.87 18.93
N SER A 47 -22.90 -22.01 19.36
CA SER A 47 -23.95 -22.77 18.71
C SER A 47 -25.35 -22.17 18.92
N GLY A 48 -25.52 -20.86 18.71
CA GLY A 48 -26.83 -20.22 18.70
C GLY A 48 -27.33 -20.06 17.28
N LYS A 49 -28.37 -20.81 16.88
CA LYS A 49 -29.09 -20.62 15.60
C LYS A 49 -29.80 -19.26 15.60
N ARG A 50 -29.06 -18.17 15.41
CA ARG A 50 -29.65 -16.90 14.96
C ARG A 50 -30.04 -17.11 13.50
N GLN A 51 -31.29 -16.84 13.18
CA GLN A 51 -31.77 -16.85 11.80
C GLN A 51 -31.05 -15.72 11.05
N ILE A 52 -30.28 -16.07 10.02
CA ILE A 52 -29.57 -15.10 9.19
C ILE A 52 -30.62 -14.50 8.24
N LEU A 53 -30.68 -13.16 8.21
CA LEU A 53 -31.51 -12.42 7.26
C LEU A 53 -30.61 -11.82 6.18
N LEU A 54 -30.97 -11.97 4.91
CA LEU A 54 -30.28 -11.28 3.82
C LEU A 54 -30.83 -9.87 3.62
N CYS A 55 -29.95 -8.94 3.27
CA CYS A 55 -30.34 -7.60 2.85
C CYS A 55 -30.97 -7.65 1.44
N ASP A 56 -31.77 -6.65 1.09
CA ASP A 56 -32.53 -6.62 -0.17
C ASP A 56 -31.65 -6.55 -1.42
N ASP A 57 -30.44 -6.01 -1.29
CA ASP A 57 -29.41 -5.97 -2.36
C ASP A 57 -28.99 -7.38 -2.80
N ALA A 58 -29.13 -8.39 -1.95
CA ALA A 58 -28.83 -9.78 -2.30
C ALA A 58 -29.86 -10.38 -3.27
N HIS A 59 -31.08 -9.85 -3.38
CA HIS A 59 -32.11 -10.41 -4.27
C HIS A 59 -31.69 -10.40 -5.74
N GLU A 60 -31.23 -9.24 -6.22
CA GLU A 60 -30.77 -9.08 -7.59
C GLU A 60 -29.46 -9.84 -7.84
N MET A 61 -28.57 -9.85 -6.85
CA MET A 61 -27.29 -10.55 -6.95
C MET A 61 -27.49 -12.06 -7.10
N LEU A 62 -28.38 -12.65 -6.30
CA LEU A 62 -28.66 -14.09 -6.31
C LEU A 62 -29.48 -14.54 -7.52
N SER A 63 -30.31 -13.66 -8.10
CA SER A 63 -31.08 -13.98 -9.31
C SER A 63 -30.20 -14.03 -10.56
N ASN A 64 -29.16 -13.20 -10.61
CA ASN A 64 -28.29 -13.04 -11.78
C ASN A 64 -26.95 -13.79 -11.67
N ASN A 65 -26.61 -14.37 -10.51
CA ASN A 65 -25.31 -15.02 -10.29
C ASN A 65 -25.47 -16.41 -9.63
N ASP A 66 -25.43 -17.46 -10.48
CA ASP A 66 -25.58 -18.86 -10.06
C ASP A 66 -24.48 -19.33 -9.11
N GLU A 67 -23.25 -18.83 -9.26
CA GLU A 67 -22.13 -19.18 -8.40
C GLU A 67 -22.28 -18.55 -7.01
N MET A 68 -22.67 -17.27 -6.96
CA MET A 68 -23.00 -16.58 -5.71
C MET A 68 -24.13 -17.30 -4.98
N ARG A 69 -25.19 -17.68 -5.69
CA ARG A 69 -26.30 -18.47 -5.13
C ARG A 69 -25.86 -19.83 -4.60
N THR A 70 -24.96 -20.51 -5.31
CA THR A 70 -24.41 -21.78 -4.85
C THR A 70 -23.58 -21.60 -3.59
N ALA A 71 -22.69 -20.59 -3.56
CA ALA A 71 -21.85 -20.28 -2.41
C ALA A 71 -22.69 -19.87 -1.20
N GLU A 72 -23.69 -19.00 -1.38
CA GLU A 72 -24.65 -18.56 -0.36
C GLU A 72 -25.36 -19.77 0.26
N THR A 73 -25.98 -20.62 -0.56
CA THR A 73 -26.75 -21.77 -0.08
C THR A 73 -25.86 -22.76 0.68
N LEU A 74 -24.60 -22.92 0.27
CA LEU A 74 -23.63 -23.76 0.96
C LEU A 74 -23.12 -23.14 2.27
N ALA A 75 -22.94 -21.82 2.32
CA ALA A 75 -22.45 -21.09 3.49
C ALA A 75 -23.52 -20.96 4.57
N LEU A 76 -24.73 -20.61 4.16
CA LEU A 76 -25.75 -20.06 5.04
C LEU A 76 -26.99 -20.97 5.14
N GLY A 77 -27.22 -21.86 4.18
CA GLY A 77 -28.33 -22.84 4.15
C GLY A 77 -29.41 -22.54 3.12
N LYS A 78 -30.45 -23.40 3.05
CA LYS A 78 -31.52 -23.32 2.03
C LYS A 78 -32.75 -22.50 2.44
N ASP A 79 -32.91 -22.22 3.73
CA ASP A 79 -34.14 -21.63 4.30
C ASP A 79 -33.92 -20.17 4.74
N ILE A 80 -33.09 -19.44 3.99
CA ILE A 80 -32.77 -18.06 4.32
C ILE A 80 -33.88 -17.13 3.92
N GLN A 81 -34.16 -16.18 4.80
CA GLN A 81 -35.17 -15.16 4.58
C GLN A 81 -34.48 -13.84 4.26
N PHE A 82 -35.12 -13.06 3.40
CA PHE A 82 -34.78 -11.67 3.19
C PHE A 82 -35.41 -10.85 4.31
N ARG A 83 -34.68 -9.82 4.75
CA ARG A 83 -35.20 -8.89 5.74
C ARG A 83 -36.42 -8.17 5.14
N PRO A 84 -37.57 -8.14 5.82
CA PRO A 84 -38.70 -7.33 5.37
C PRO A 84 -38.35 -5.83 5.41
N ASP A 85 -38.82 -5.05 4.44
CA ASP A 85 -38.63 -3.60 4.35
C ASP A 85 -38.99 -2.84 5.65
N THR A 86 -39.88 -3.39 6.46
CA THR A 86 -40.39 -2.79 7.70
C THR A 86 -39.65 -3.26 8.96
N SER A 87 -38.61 -4.08 8.84
CA SER A 87 -37.88 -4.65 9.96
C SER A 87 -36.63 -3.86 10.29
N ASP A 88 -36.44 -3.56 11.58
CA ASP A 88 -35.20 -2.97 12.12
C ASP A 88 -34.16 -4.05 12.47
N GLU A 89 -34.37 -5.31 12.07
CA GLU A 89 -33.41 -6.38 12.30
C GLU A 89 -32.17 -6.21 11.41
N LYS A 90 -30.99 -6.53 11.96
CA LYS A 90 -29.74 -6.53 11.21
C LYS A 90 -29.79 -7.57 10.09
N CYS A 91 -29.41 -7.15 8.89
CA CYS A 91 -29.30 -8.03 7.72
C CYS A 91 -27.84 -8.24 7.32
N THR A 92 -27.64 -9.30 6.54
CA THR A 92 -26.35 -9.71 5.98
C THR A 92 -26.36 -9.47 4.47
N SER A 93 -25.44 -8.66 3.97
CA SER A 93 -25.19 -8.49 2.54
C SER A 93 -24.14 -9.50 2.05
N LEU A 94 -24.24 -9.89 0.78
CA LEU A 94 -23.26 -10.73 0.08
C LEU A 94 -22.20 -9.84 -0.55
N ALA A 95 -21.22 -9.40 0.25
CA ALA A 95 -20.29 -8.36 -0.14
C ALA A 95 -19.38 -8.73 -1.33
N ALA A 96 -18.88 -9.97 -1.40
CA ALA A 96 -18.09 -10.43 -2.54
C ALA A 96 -17.96 -11.96 -2.60
N LEU A 97 -17.78 -12.51 -3.81
CA LEU A 97 -17.32 -13.88 -4.03
C LEU A 97 -15.96 -13.84 -4.72
N LEU A 98 -14.91 -14.11 -3.95
CA LEU A 98 -13.53 -14.10 -4.40
C LEU A 98 -13.16 -15.47 -4.98
N LYS A 99 -12.53 -15.48 -6.15
CA LYS A 99 -12.12 -16.72 -6.83
C LYS A 99 -10.61 -16.82 -6.92
N PHE A 100 -10.10 -17.99 -6.57
CA PHE A 100 -8.69 -18.36 -6.68
C PHE A 100 -8.58 -19.71 -7.38
N ASN A 101 -7.35 -20.17 -7.61
CA ASN A 101 -7.12 -21.45 -8.26
C ASN A 101 -7.58 -22.63 -7.36
N GLY A 102 -8.73 -23.22 -7.68
CA GLY A 102 -9.30 -24.37 -6.96
C GLY A 102 -9.98 -24.02 -5.62
N SER A 103 -10.19 -22.73 -5.33
CA SER A 103 -10.85 -22.28 -4.10
C SER A 103 -11.66 -21.00 -4.32
N GLN A 104 -12.65 -20.79 -3.47
CA GLN A 104 -13.50 -19.60 -3.48
C GLN A 104 -13.72 -19.11 -2.06
N VAL A 105 -13.93 -17.81 -1.88
CA VAL A 105 -14.21 -17.21 -0.58
C VAL A 105 -15.41 -16.28 -0.72
N LEU A 106 -16.51 -16.61 -0.05
CA LEU A 106 -17.65 -15.69 0.08
C LEU A 106 -17.39 -14.78 1.27
N ILE A 107 -17.39 -13.47 1.02
CA ILE A 107 -17.36 -12.43 2.04
C ILE A 107 -18.78 -11.93 2.25
N THR A 108 -19.22 -11.93 3.49
CA THR A 108 -20.52 -11.38 3.90
C THR A 108 -20.30 -10.20 4.84
N ALA A 109 -21.21 -9.24 4.80
CA ALA A 109 -21.14 -8.04 5.62
C ALA A 109 -22.43 -7.89 6.43
N VAL A 110 -22.33 -7.78 7.76
CA VAL A 110 -23.46 -7.43 8.61
C VAL A 110 -23.58 -5.91 8.61
N VAL A 111 -24.66 -5.41 8.01
CA VAL A 111 -24.90 -3.98 7.89
C VAL A 111 -25.27 -3.43 9.26
N SER A 112 -24.52 -2.43 9.72
CA SER A 112 -24.79 -1.71 10.96
C SER A 112 -25.91 -0.70 10.72
N ASP A 113 -26.81 -0.52 11.69
CA ASP A 113 -27.96 0.38 11.51
C ASP A 113 -27.48 1.83 11.31
N PRO A 114 -28.08 2.61 10.38
CA PRO A 114 -27.66 3.97 10.09
C PRO A 114 -27.72 4.92 11.30
N GLY A 115 -28.54 4.59 12.31
CA GLY A 115 -28.66 5.35 13.55
C GLY A 115 -27.73 4.89 14.69
N GLU A 116 -27.13 3.70 14.57
CA GLU A 116 -26.16 3.16 15.55
C GLU A 116 -24.71 3.31 15.09
N SER A 117 -24.48 3.51 13.79
CA SER A 117 -23.15 3.56 13.20
C SER A 117 -22.55 4.96 13.31
N GLY A 118 -21.34 5.05 13.88
CA GLY A 118 -20.49 6.23 13.70
C GLY A 118 -20.26 6.52 12.21
N LEU A 119 -19.97 7.78 11.86
CA LEU A 119 -19.63 8.18 10.48
C LEU A 119 -18.42 7.41 9.91
N ASP A 120 -17.63 6.81 10.79
CA ASP A 120 -16.40 6.06 10.54
C ASP A 120 -16.54 4.54 10.73
N GLN A 121 -17.74 4.04 11.06
CA GLN A 121 -17.97 2.61 11.30
C GLN A 121 -18.48 1.89 10.04
N GLY A 122 -17.75 0.85 9.62
CA GLY A 122 -18.16 -0.04 8.55
C GLY A 122 -18.92 -1.27 9.02
N SER A 123 -19.24 -2.18 8.09
CA SER A 123 -19.86 -3.47 8.40
C SER A 123 -18.88 -4.45 9.06
N SER A 124 -19.37 -5.33 9.93
CA SER A 124 -18.61 -6.51 10.35
C SER A 124 -18.54 -7.52 9.20
N LEU A 125 -17.32 -7.97 8.86
CA LEU A 125 -17.08 -8.89 7.76
C LEU A 125 -16.89 -10.33 8.26
N SER A 126 -17.49 -11.27 7.56
CA SER A 126 -17.27 -12.71 7.74
C SER A 126 -16.84 -13.35 6.42
N ALA A 127 -16.05 -14.41 6.49
CA ALA A 127 -15.52 -15.13 5.33
C ALA A 127 -15.84 -16.62 5.39
N TYR A 128 -16.39 -17.15 4.31
CA TYR A 128 -16.73 -18.57 4.13
C TYR A 128 -15.83 -19.14 3.04
N PHE A 129 -14.96 -20.07 3.44
CA PHE A 129 -13.94 -20.63 2.56
C PHE A 129 -14.43 -21.93 1.95
N PHE A 130 -14.34 -21.99 0.63
CA PHE A 130 -14.71 -23.15 -0.15
C PHE A 130 -13.52 -23.73 -0.90
N ARG A 131 -13.55 -25.05 -1.07
CA ARG A 131 -12.61 -25.77 -1.94
C ARG A 131 -13.37 -26.48 -3.04
N GLU A 132 -12.86 -26.38 -4.25
CA GLU A 132 -13.36 -27.15 -5.38
C GLU A 132 -12.87 -28.59 -5.25
N THR A 133 -13.79 -29.55 -5.29
CA THR A 133 -13.49 -30.98 -5.22
C THR A 133 -14.18 -31.65 -6.40
N GLY A 134 -13.44 -31.86 -7.50
CA GLY A 134 -14.03 -32.26 -8.77
C GLY A 134 -14.89 -31.13 -9.33
N SER A 135 -16.16 -31.41 -9.63
CA SER A 135 -17.13 -30.41 -10.09
C SER A 135 -17.96 -29.77 -8.97
N ALA A 136 -17.65 -30.06 -7.70
CA ALA A 136 -18.45 -29.62 -6.55
C ALA A 136 -17.70 -28.63 -5.66
N LEU A 137 -18.40 -27.60 -5.20
CA LEU A 137 -17.92 -26.65 -4.20
C LEU A 137 -18.24 -27.17 -2.79
N ARG A 138 -17.24 -27.19 -1.90
CA ARG A 138 -17.43 -27.64 -0.51
C ARG A 138 -16.97 -26.56 0.46
N LEU A 139 -17.83 -26.20 1.42
CA LEU A 139 -17.45 -25.35 2.55
C LEU A 139 -16.42 -26.07 3.44
N VAL A 140 -15.29 -25.41 3.68
CA VAL A 140 -14.14 -25.94 4.44
C VAL A 140 -14.04 -25.31 5.82
N THR A 141 -14.15 -23.99 5.91
CA THR A 141 -14.07 -23.25 7.18
C THR A 141 -14.81 -21.93 7.07
N VAL A 142 -15.19 -21.38 8.22
CA VAL A 142 -15.80 -20.05 8.35
C VAL A 142 -14.97 -19.22 9.31
N LYS A 143 -14.79 -17.93 9.01
CA LYS A 143 -14.21 -16.92 9.89
C LYS A 143 -15.24 -15.81 10.07
N ARG A 144 -15.97 -15.86 11.19
CA ARG A 144 -17.00 -14.87 11.50
C ARG A 144 -16.36 -13.61 12.10
N ASP A 145 -16.92 -12.46 11.74
CA ASP A 145 -16.61 -11.16 12.33
C ASP A 145 -15.10 -10.92 12.48
N PHE A 146 -14.33 -11.27 11.43
CA PHE A 146 -12.87 -11.28 11.50
C PHE A 146 -12.29 -9.86 11.45
N THR A 147 -13.05 -8.90 10.93
CA THR A 147 -12.71 -7.48 10.91
C THR A 147 -13.97 -6.65 10.74
N GLU A 148 -13.90 -5.39 11.16
CA GLU A 148 -14.77 -4.33 10.65
C GLU A 148 -14.17 -3.80 9.34
N SER A 149 -15.03 -3.55 8.36
CA SER A 149 -14.64 -2.92 7.10
C SER A 149 -14.40 -1.42 7.30
N ASN A 150 -13.64 -0.81 6.39
CA ASN A 150 -13.46 0.65 6.38
C ASN A 150 -14.51 1.37 5.53
N GLY A 151 -15.61 0.71 5.20
CA GLY A 151 -16.71 1.40 4.55
C GLY A 151 -17.36 2.38 5.52
N VAL A 152 -18.20 3.25 4.97
CA VAL A 152 -18.84 4.33 5.74
C VAL A 152 -20.31 4.07 5.86
N LEU A 153 -20.87 4.47 7.01
CA LEU A 153 -22.29 4.29 7.32
C LEU A 153 -22.69 2.81 7.23
N GLY A 154 -21.87 1.92 7.80
CA GLY A 154 -22.18 0.50 7.89
C GLY A 154 -22.07 -0.27 6.56
N LYS A 155 -21.42 0.28 5.53
CA LYS A 155 -21.12 -0.42 4.27
C LYS A 155 -19.80 -1.19 4.35
N SER A 156 -19.64 -2.21 3.50
CA SER A 156 -18.44 -3.06 3.44
C SER A 156 -17.26 -2.45 2.67
N GLY A 157 -17.53 -1.47 1.81
CA GLY A 157 -16.58 -1.03 0.79
C GLY A 157 -16.44 -2.03 -0.37
N ASP A 158 -15.53 -1.74 -1.30
CA ASP A 158 -15.25 -2.62 -2.45
C ASP A 158 -14.25 -3.69 -2.06
N ILE A 159 -14.64 -4.96 -2.18
CA ILE A 159 -13.81 -6.11 -1.80
C ILE A 159 -13.37 -6.86 -3.04
N ASN A 160 -12.05 -6.96 -3.23
CA ASN A 160 -11.44 -7.58 -4.42
C ASN A 160 -10.48 -8.71 -4.03
N ALA A 161 -10.37 -9.72 -4.90
CA ALA A 161 -9.38 -10.77 -4.75
C ALA A 161 -7.97 -10.20 -4.99
N ALA A 162 -7.00 -10.66 -4.22
CA ALA A 162 -5.62 -10.21 -4.31
C ALA A 162 -4.64 -11.36 -4.08
N HIS A 163 -3.42 -11.21 -4.57
CA HIS A 163 -2.33 -12.15 -4.33
C HIS A 163 -1.15 -11.42 -3.70
N PHE A 164 -0.59 -12.03 -2.64
CA PHE A 164 0.56 -11.51 -1.92
C PHE A 164 1.65 -12.58 -1.99
N GLY A 165 2.43 -12.53 -3.08
CA GLY A 165 3.33 -13.61 -3.51
C GLY A 165 2.56 -14.90 -3.75
N THR A 166 2.83 -15.95 -2.96
CA THR A 166 2.16 -17.24 -3.09
C THR A 166 0.84 -17.35 -2.32
N ASP A 167 0.54 -16.39 -1.46
CA ASP A 167 -0.68 -16.41 -0.66
C ASP A 167 -1.82 -15.69 -1.37
N ASP A 168 -2.98 -16.34 -1.37
CA ASP A 168 -4.25 -15.71 -1.73
C ASP A 168 -4.70 -14.75 -0.63
N GLY A 169 -5.46 -13.75 -0.99
CA GLY A 169 -5.91 -12.72 -0.07
C GLY A 169 -6.97 -11.83 -0.68
N MET A 170 -7.20 -10.69 -0.02
CA MET A 170 -8.17 -9.71 -0.48
C MET A 170 -7.76 -8.30 -0.12
N THR A 171 -8.29 -7.35 -0.87
CA THR A 171 -8.23 -5.92 -0.55
C THR A 171 -9.64 -5.40 -0.28
N VAL A 172 -9.80 -4.58 0.75
CA VAL A 172 -11.05 -3.91 1.12
C VAL A 172 -10.83 -2.41 1.00
N ASN A 173 -11.45 -1.80 -0.01
CA ASN A 173 -11.37 -0.37 -0.26
C ASN A 173 -12.51 0.35 0.46
N GLY A 174 -12.18 1.40 1.20
CA GLY A 174 -13.14 2.22 1.90
C GLY A 174 -12.67 3.66 1.97
N GLY A 175 -13.47 4.52 2.57
CA GLY A 175 -13.19 5.94 2.60
C GLY A 175 -14.31 6.75 3.22
N ILE A 176 -13.95 7.88 3.82
CA ILE A 176 -14.89 8.81 4.45
C ILE A 176 -14.99 10.10 3.64
N SER A 177 -16.21 10.60 3.50
CA SER A 177 -16.50 11.92 2.95
C SER A 177 -17.22 12.76 4.00
N PHE A 178 -16.63 13.89 4.40
CA PHE A 178 -17.19 14.76 5.42
C PHE A 178 -16.88 16.23 5.11
N GLN A 179 -17.90 17.09 5.19
CA GLN A 179 -17.80 18.54 4.93
C GLN A 179 -17.09 18.89 3.61
N GLY A 180 -17.29 18.08 2.56
CA GLY A 180 -16.69 18.32 1.24
C GLY A 180 -15.25 17.84 1.08
N TYR A 181 -14.65 17.27 2.13
CA TYR A 181 -13.40 16.51 2.04
C TYR A 181 -13.70 15.03 1.91
N SER A 182 -12.87 14.30 1.17
CA SER A 182 -12.89 12.85 1.14
C SER A 182 -11.50 12.25 1.36
N THR A 183 -11.47 11.04 1.91
CA THR A 183 -10.28 10.22 2.07
C THR A 183 -10.61 8.80 1.64
N ASP A 184 -9.70 8.15 0.93
CA ASP A 184 -9.86 6.75 0.51
C ASP A 184 -8.63 5.95 0.94
N LEU A 185 -8.85 4.68 1.23
CA LEU A 185 -7.83 3.78 1.75
C LEU A 185 -8.15 2.32 1.41
N THR A 186 -7.11 1.48 1.39
CA THR A 186 -7.23 0.05 1.11
C THR A 186 -6.62 -0.75 2.26
N ASN A 187 -7.42 -1.61 2.90
CA ASN A 187 -6.91 -2.66 3.79
C ASN A 187 -6.57 -3.91 2.99
N SER A 188 -5.45 -4.55 3.30
CA SER A 188 -5.04 -5.80 2.69
C SER A 188 -5.02 -6.94 3.70
N TYR A 189 -5.48 -8.12 3.28
CA TYR A 189 -5.50 -9.33 4.10
C TYR A 189 -4.99 -10.53 3.31
N VAL A 190 -4.26 -11.43 3.98
CA VAL A 190 -3.80 -12.72 3.41
C VAL A 190 -4.44 -13.90 4.11
N PHE A 191 -4.69 -14.96 3.34
CA PHE A 191 -5.21 -16.23 3.84
C PHE A 191 -4.04 -17.17 4.09
N ARG A 192 -3.55 -17.22 5.34
CA ARG A 192 -2.38 -18.03 5.71
C ARG A 192 -2.64 -18.81 6.99
N ASN A 193 -2.14 -20.05 7.04
CA ASN A 193 -2.23 -20.92 8.23
C ASN A 193 -3.66 -21.11 8.76
N GLY A 194 -4.66 -21.16 7.87
CA GLY A 194 -6.07 -21.30 8.23
C GLY A 194 -6.68 -20.07 8.93
N GLY A 195 -6.02 -18.91 8.84
CA GLY A 195 -6.50 -17.62 9.35
C GLY A 195 -6.55 -16.54 8.26
N ILE A 196 -7.12 -15.40 8.63
CA ILE A 196 -7.09 -14.15 7.85
C ILE A 196 -6.16 -13.22 8.60
N VAL A 197 -5.06 -12.82 7.97
CA VAL A 197 -4.03 -11.99 8.58
C VAL A 197 -4.05 -10.63 7.90
N SER A 198 -4.23 -9.56 8.68
CA SER A 198 -4.11 -8.19 8.16
C SER A 198 -2.66 -7.88 7.82
N LEU A 199 -2.44 -7.34 6.63
CA LEU A 199 -1.17 -6.74 6.22
C LEU A 199 -1.12 -5.24 6.54
N GLY A 200 -2.26 -4.65 6.89
CA GLY A 200 -2.42 -3.24 7.20
C GLY A 200 -3.17 -2.47 6.11
N MET A 201 -3.16 -1.16 6.29
CA MET A 201 -3.85 -0.18 5.47
C MET A 201 -2.86 0.63 4.64
N VAL A 202 -3.22 0.99 3.41
CA VAL A 202 -2.52 2.00 2.63
C VAL A 202 -3.51 3.11 2.23
N PRO A 203 -3.21 4.40 2.49
CA PRO A 203 -4.00 5.50 1.95
C PRO A 203 -3.95 5.54 0.43
N THR A 204 -5.11 5.61 -0.20
CA THR A 204 -5.24 5.59 -1.67
C THR A 204 -5.93 6.83 -2.22
N GLY A 205 -6.56 7.68 -1.42
CA GLY A 205 -7.21 8.87 -1.96
C GLY A 205 -7.39 10.00 -0.97
N TRP A 206 -7.48 11.21 -1.51
CA TRP A 206 -7.79 12.41 -0.76
C TRP A 206 -8.38 13.47 -1.70
N SER A 207 -9.41 14.17 -1.27
CA SER A 207 -9.99 15.29 -2.02
C SER A 207 -10.48 16.39 -1.09
N ASN A 208 -10.37 17.65 -1.53
CA ASN A 208 -11.08 18.79 -0.94
C ASN A 208 -12.12 19.39 -1.90
N SER A 209 -12.43 18.71 -2.99
CA SER A 209 -13.20 19.28 -4.10
C SER A 209 -14.63 19.69 -3.73
N GLY A 210 -15.22 19.10 -2.69
CA GLY A 210 -16.53 19.50 -2.19
C GLY A 210 -16.49 20.66 -1.18
N ALA A 211 -15.31 20.99 -0.65
CA ALA A 211 -15.11 22.03 0.35
C ALA A 211 -14.52 23.32 -0.26
N GLU A 212 -13.75 23.19 -1.34
CA GLU A 212 -13.12 24.31 -2.02
C GLU A 212 -14.11 24.99 -2.99
N GLU A 213 -14.33 26.28 -2.79
CA GLU A 213 -15.24 27.09 -3.63
C GLU A 213 -14.56 27.50 -4.94
N ASP A 214 -13.24 27.61 -4.95
CA ASP A 214 -12.45 27.93 -6.15
C ASP A 214 -12.01 26.64 -6.83
N GLU A 215 -12.68 26.26 -7.91
CA GLU A 215 -12.37 25.05 -8.69
C GLU A 215 -10.88 24.96 -9.07
N SER A 216 -10.19 26.09 -9.28
CA SER A 216 -8.76 26.10 -9.62
C SER A 216 -7.84 25.64 -8.47
N LYS A 217 -8.33 25.64 -7.23
CA LYS A 217 -7.64 25.19 -6.01
C LYS A 217 -8.12 23.81 -5.55
N SER A 218 -9.14 23.27 -6.19
CA SER A 218 -9.66 21.94 -5.93
C SER A 218 -8.60 20.89 -6.27
N VAL A 219 -8.29 20.03 -5.31
CA VAL A 219 -7.32 18.95 -5.44
C VAL A 219 -8.04 17.63 -5.25
N THR A 220 -7.79 16.71 -6.17
CA THR A 220 -8.23 15.31 -6.05
C THR A 220 -7.02 14.41 -6.28
N ILE A 221 -6.83 13.47 -5.37
CA ILE A 221 -5.82 12.43 -5.44
C ILE A 221 -6.56 11.09 -5.45
N THR A 222 -6.32 10.31 -6.49
CA THR A 222 -6.76 8.92 -6.57
C THR A 222 -5.54 8.01 -6.62
N GLY A 223 -5.67 6.81 -6.08
CA GLY A 223 -4.57 5.89 -5.89
C GLY A 223 -5.00 4.51 -6.33
N ARG A 224 -4.21 3.94 -7.24
CA ARG A 224 -4.38 2.56 -7.67
C ARG A 224 -3.40 1.68 -6.93
N LEU A 225 -3.92 0.79 -6.09
CA LEU A 225 -3.13 -0.23 -5.41
C LEU A 225 -2.95 -1.45 -6.33
N GLU A 226 -1.72 -1.94 -6.40
CA GLU A 226 -1.34 -3.14 -7.14
C GLU A 226 -0.67 -4.14 -6.20
N THR A 227 -1.15 -5.38 -6.27
CA THR A 227 -0.64 -6.55 -5.54
C THR A 227 0.07 -7.51 -6.51
N GLY A 228 0.49 -8.68 -6.04
CA GLY A 228 1.18 -9.67 -6.88
C GLY A 228 2.64 -9.31 -7.21
N LEU A 229 3.25 -8.44 -6.41
CA LEU A 229 4.67 -8.10 -6.55
C LEU A 229 5.56 -9.32 -6.29
N SER A 230 6.80 -9.27 -6.79
CA SER A 230 7.81 -10.32 -6.57
C SER A 230 8.03 -10.65 -5.09
N LYS A 231 7.83 -9.66 -4.20
CA LYS A 231 7.83 -9.84 -2.75
C LYS A 231 6.41 -9.77 -2.17
N PRO A 232 5.97 -10.81 -1.43
CA PRO A 232 4.61 -10.91 -0.92
C PRO A 232 4.23 -9.84 0.11
N ASP A 233 5.20 -9.30 0.83
CA ASP A 233 4.99 -8.29 1.87
C ASP A 233 4.90 -6.88 1.31
N ARG A 234 4.89 -6.69 -0.01
CA ARG A 234 4.89 -5.37 -0.64
C ARG A 234 3.68 -5.14 -1.53
N VAL A 235 3.25 -3.89 -1.59
CA VAL A 235 2.25 -3.40 -2.56
C VAL A 235 2.75 -2.13 -3.23
N ARG A 236 2.30 -1.88 -4.45
CA ARG A 236 2.59 -0.65 -5.19
C ARG A 236 1.35 0.23 -5.19
N VAL A 237 1.52 1.53 -4.95
CA VAL A 237 0.44 2.51 -5.15
C VAL A 237 0.88 3.56 -6.14
N ILE A 238 0.07 3.74 -7.18
CA ILE A 238 0.23 4.79 -8.19
C ILE A 238 -0.80 5.87 -7.86
N TYR A 239 -0.35 7.03 -7.41
CA TYR A 239 -1.17 8.20 -7.15
C TYR A 239 -1.28 9.06 -8.40
N THR A 240 -2.49 9.51 -8.71
CA THR A 240 -2.77 10.54 -9.70
C THR A 240 -3.34 11.74 -8.97
N ARG A 241 -2.62 12.86 -9.02
CA ARG A 241 -2.99 14.14 -8.42
C ARG A 241 -3.46 15.09 -9.50
N SER A 242 -4.68 15.60 -9.35
CA SER A 242 -5.29 16.63 -10.19
C SER A 242 -5.51 17.89 -9.37
N VAL A 243 -5.23 19.05 -9.97
CA VAL A 243 -5.52 20.38 -9.39
C VAL A 243 -6.30 21.18 -10.40
N GLY A 244 -7.58 21.46 -10.12
CA GLY A 244 -8.40 22.45 -10.83
C GLY A 244 -8.27 22.50 -12.35
N GLY A 245 -8.50 21.37 -13.03
CA GLY A 245 -8.40 21.27 -14.49
C GLY A 245 -6.98 21.39 -15.08
N GLY A 246 -5.97 21.46 -14.21
CA GLY A 246 -4.55 21.40 -14.58
C GLY A 246 -4.09 20.01 -15.00
N ALA A 247 -2.83 19.92 -15.41
CA ALA A 247 -2.22 18.65 -15.78
C ALA A 247 -2.12 17.71 -14.58
N GLU A 248 -2.45 16.44 -14.81
CA GLU A 248 -2.31 15.39 -13.81
C GLU A 248 -0.84 15.12 -13.51
N GLN A 249 -0.53 14.95 -12.23
CA GLN A 249 0.79 14.54 -11.75
C GLN A 249 0.68 13.13 -11.20
N THR A 250 1.53 12.24 -11.68
CA THR A 250 1.61 10.87 -11.17
C THR A 250 2.81 10.70 -10.24
N SER A 251 2.61 10.00 -9.13
CA SER A 251 3.70 9.51 -8.29
C SER A 251 3.47 8.04 -7.97
N THR A 252 4.55 7.28 -7.84
CA THR A 252 4.48 5.86 -7.50
C THR A 252 5.21 5.62 -6.18
N THR A 253 4.66 4.70 -5.39
CA THR A 253 5.18 4.32 -4.08
C THR A 253 5.16 2.82 -3.90
N ILE A 254 6.10 2.30 -3.12
CA ILE A 254 6.12 0.92 -2.65
C ILE A 254 5.93 0.95 -1.15
N TRP A 255 4.96 0.18 -0.67
CA TRP A 255 4.64 0.02 0.73
C TRP A 255 4.96 -1.39 1.16
N ARG A 256 5.58 -1.55 2.34
CA ARG A 256 5.93 -2.84 2.92
C ARG A 256 5.13 -3.11 4.17
N SER A 257 4.51 -4.28 4.23
CA SER A 257 3.83 -4.77 5.41
C SER A 257 4.84 -5.27 6.44
N GLN A 258 4.81 -4.69 7.63
CA GLN A 258 5.58 -5.11 8.79
C GLN A 258 4.67 -5.09 10.01
N ALA A 259 4.60 -6.22 10.72
CA ALA A 259 3.77 -6.38 11.92
C ALA A 259 2.29 -5.94 11.73
N GLY A 260 1.70 -6.23 10.56
CA GLY A 260 0.30 -5.90 10.25
C GLY A 260 0.04 -4.44 9.92
N LYS A 261 1.08 -3.67 9.60
CA LYS A 261 1.00 -2.27 9.15
C LYS A 261 1.83 -2.08 7.90
N PHE A 262 1.38 -1.24 6.98
CA PHE A 262 2.22 -0.81 5.86
C PHE A 262 3.04 0.41 6.24
N ALA A 263 4.33 0.38 5.92
CA ALA A 263 5.23 1.52 5.97
C ALA A 263 5.73 1.83 4.55
N LEU A 264 5.96 3.11 4.27
CA LEU A 264 6.50 3.56 3.00
C LEU A 264 7.95 3.06 2.86
N GLU A 265 8.19 2.20 1.88
CA GLU A 265 9.52 1.65 1.60
C GLU A 265 10.22 2.41 0.47
N ALA A 266 9.49 2.90 -0.54
CA ALA A 266 10.06 3.69 -1.63
C ALA A 266 9.03 4.63 -2.27
N GLY A 267 9.53 5.65 -2.99
CA GLY A 267 8.72 6.64 -3.71
C GLY A 267 8.31 7.85 -2.87
N THR A 268 7.44 8.69 -3.45
CA THR A 268 6.93 9.91 -2.79
C THR A 268 5.41 9.90 -2.70
N VAL A 269 4.91 9.98 -1.46
CA VAL A 269 3.47 10.13 -1.18
C VAL A 269 3.09 11.62 -1.31
N PRO A 270 1.97 11.96 -1.98
CA PRO A 270 1.47 13.32 -2.01
C PRO A 270 1.32 13.93 -0.62
N SER A 271 1.69 15.20 -0.45
CA SER A 271 1.66 15.89 0.86
C SER A 271 0.27 15.92 1.49
N GLU A 272 -0.77 15.99 0.68
CA GLU A 272 -2.17 16.07 1.10
C GLU A 272 -2.64 14.75 1.72
N ILE A 273 -2.13 13.61 1.22
CA ILE A 273 -2.35 12.29 1.84
C ILE A 273 -1.65 12.25 3.20
N ILE A 274 -0.40 12.73 3.29
CA ILE A 274 0.35 12.76 4.55
C ILE A 274 -0.38 13.60 5.60
N SER A 275 -0.83 14.80 5.23
CA SER A 275 -1.56 15.68 6.15
C SER A 275 -2.96 15.18 6.45
N GLY A 276 -3.68 14.66 5.44
CA GLY A 276 -5.08 14.24 5.58
C GLY A 276 -5.25 13.00 6.44
N PHE A 277 -4.26 12.11 6.45
CA PHE A 277 -4.23 10.92 7.30
C PHE A 277 -3.35 11.08 8.54
N GLU A 278 -2.75 12.26 8.74
CA GLU A 278 -1.81 12.53 9.83
C GLU A 278 -0.71 11.45 9.95
N LEU A 279 -0.15 11.03 8.81
CA LEU A 279 0.77 9.90 8.80
C LEU A 279 2.02 10.17 9.65
N GLY A 280 2.23 9.31 10.65
CA GLY A 280 3.37 9.39 11.55
C GLY A 280 4.71 9.23 10.84
N ALA A 281 5.74 9.90 11.36
CA ALA A 281 7.08 9.86 10.76
C ALA A 281 7.69 8.46 10.68
N ASP A 282 7.20 7.51 11.48
CA ASP A 282 7.53 6.08 11.45
C ASP A 282 6.90 5.33 10.26
N VAL A 283 5.79 5.83 9.74
CA VAL A 283 5.09 5.29 8.56
C VAL A 283 5.67 5.85 7.26
N ILE A 284 6.06 7.14 7.27
CA ILE A 284 6.54 7.88 6.09
C ILE A 284 8.03 8.24 6.15
N ALA A 285 8.80 7.58 7.03
CA ALA A 285 10.17 7.97 7.36
C ALA A 285 10.95 8.37 6.11
N LYS A 286 11.29 9.68 6.04
CA LYS A 286 11.99 10.32 4.93
C LYS A 286 13.13 9.41 4.48
N ASN A 287 13.06 8.97 3.23
CA ASN A 287 14.03 8.11 2.54
C ASN A 287 13.85 6.60 2.73
N GLY A 288 12.63 6.08 2.87
CA GLY A 288 12.35 4.66 2.61
C GLY A 288 13.22 3.69 3.40
N THR A 289 13.59 4.07 4.64
CA THR A 289 14.48 3.28 5.47
C THR A 289 13.64 2.37 6.37
N PRO A 290 13.55 1.06 6.12
CA PRO A 290 12.92 0.13 7.05
C PRO A 290 13.42 0.32 8.48
N VAL A 291 12.49 0.30 9.43
CA VAL A 291 12.85 0.22 10.85
C VAL A 291 13.38 -1.19 11.11
N SER A 292 14.69 -1.30 11.37
CA SER A 292 15.33 -2.57 11.71
C SER A 292 14.69 -3.22 12.94
N GLU A 293 14.56 -4.55 12.90
CA GLU A 293 13.90 -5.42 13.89
C GLU A 293 14.56 -5.46 15.30
N ILE A 294 15.58 -4.64 15.55
CA ILE A 294 16.39 -4.70 16.76
C ILE A 294 16.40 -3.32 17.42
N ASP A 295 15.34 -2.99 18.16
CA ASP A 295 15.45 -2.02 19.26
C ASP A 295 14.31 -2.17 20.28
N SER A 296 14.10 -3.41 20.72
CA SER A 296 13.46 -3.69 22.00
C SER A 296 14.50 -4.25 22.97
N LYS A 297 15.27 -3.33 23.57
CA LYS A 297 16.29 -3.53 24.64
C LYS A 297 17.71 -3.88 24.18
N ALA A 298 18.55 -2.86 23.99
CA ALA A 298 19.93 -2.85 24.51
C ALA A 298 20.52 -1.43 24.47
N GLU A 299 21.22 -1.03 25.54
CA GLU A 299 22.03 0.20 25.62
C GLU A 299 23.27 0.15 24.69
N PRO A 300 23.89 1.30 24.38
CA PRO A 300 24.59 1.51 23.12
C PRO A 300 26.04 1.06 23.13
N ALA A 301 26.46 0.42 22.04
CA ALA A 301 27.85 0.33 21.61
C ALA A 301 28.18 1.50 20.64
N PRO A 302 29.44 1.95 20.55
CA PRO A 302 29.78 3.24 19.97
C PRO A 302 29.64 3.27 18.45
N VAL A 303 28.78 4.18 18.00
CA VAL A 303 28.72 4.92 16.72
C VAL A 303 29.63 4.40 15.59
N ALA A 304 29.12 3.45 14.81
CA ALA A 304 29.25 3.50 13.36
C ALA A 304 27.95 4.08 12.82
N ALA A 305 28.03 5.13 11.99
CA ALA A 305 26.88 5.85 11.48
C ALA A 305 25.96 4.90 10.70
N ALA A 306 24.89 4.44 11.35
CA ALA A 306 23.76 3.76 10.73
C ALA A 306 22.97 4.82 9.93
N GLY A 307 23.38 5.03 8.68
CA GLY A 307 22.68 5.87 7.73
C GLY A 307 21.88 5.01 6.76
N SER A 308 20.55 5.17 6.79
CA SER A 308 19.55 4.89 5.74
C SER A 308 19.74 3.66 4.84
N ASP A 309 18.79 2.72 4.89
CA ASP A 309 18.66 1.50 4.06
C ASP A 309 18.54 1.74 2.53
N THR A 310 18.70 2.98 2.07
CA THR A 310 18.75 3.39 0.66
C THR A 310 20.16 3.53 0.09
N VAL A 311 21.19 3.28 0.91
CA VAL A 311 22.58 3.21 0.46
C VAL A 311 23.00 1.74 0.36
N TRP A 312 23.46 1.36 -0.83
CA TRP A 312 24.02 0.04 -1.12
C TRP A 312 25.52 0.15 -1.33
N SER A 313 26.30 -0.48 -0.48
CA SER A 313 27.76 -0.49 -0.55
C SER A 313 28.33 -1.88 -0.77
N ILE A 314 29.57 -1.92 -1.24
CA ILE A 314 30.33 -3.17 -1.36
C ILE A 314 30.60 -3.87 -0.02
N ASP A 315 30.43 -3.17 1.11
CA ASP A 315 30.64 -3.70 2.46
C ASP A 315 29.34 -4.08 3.17
N ASP A 316 28.20 -3.95 2.49
CA ASP A 316 26.89 -4.25 3.06
C ASP A 316 26.77 -5.70 3.51
N ILE A 317 26.18 -5.86 4.69
CA ILE A 317 25.84 -7.16 5.25
C ILE A 317 24.64 -7.75 4.50
N GLY A 318 24.64 -9.07 4.30
CA GLY A 318 23.51 -9.79 3.70
C GLY A 318 23.58 -9.99 2.18
N MET A 319 24.70 -9.66 1.54
CA MET A 319 24.96 -10.00 0.14
C MET A 319 25.00 -11.52 -0.07
N LYS A 320 24.30 -12.01 -1.09
CA LYS A 320 24.18 -13.44 -1.44
C LYS A 320 24.55 -13.68 -2.89
N ALA A 321 24.77 -14.93 -3.27
CA ALA A 321 24.95 -15.27 -4.67
C ALA A 321 23.69 -14.86 -5.48
N PRO A 322 23.84 -14.08 -6.57
CA PRO A 322 22.71 -13.71 -7.41
C PRO A 322 22.17 -14.93 -8.18
N SER A 323 20.96 -14.81 -8.73
CA SER A 323 20.38 -15.85 -9.60
C SER A 323 21.25 -16.06 -10.86
N ALA A 324 21.09 -17.22 -11.52
CA ALA A 324 21.84 -17.54 -12.73
C ALA A 324 21.64 -16.49 -13.83
N ALA A 325 20.40 -16.05 -14.06
CA ALA A 325 20.07 -15.01 -15.03
C ALA A 325 20.82 -13.69 -14.76
N VAL A 326 20.83 -13.23 -13.50
CA VAL A 326 21.54 -12.00 -13.11
C VAL A 326 23.06 -12.17 -13.28
N ALA A 327 23.61 -13.32 -12.88
CA ALA A 327 25.02 -13.60 -13.04
C ALA A 327 25.44 -13.66 -14.51
N ASP A 328 24.64 -14.28 -15.37
CA ASP A 328 24.92 -14.41 -16.81
C ASP A 328 24.86 -13.06 -17.52
N ALA A 329 23.93 -12.17 -17.15
CA ALA A 329 23.88 -10.81 -17.66
C ALA A 329 25.16 -10.02 -17.31
N ILE A 330 25.64 -10.13 -16.07
CA ILE A 330 26.87 -9.44 -15.63
C ILE A 330 28.12 -10.02 -16.29
N ARG A 331 28.17 -11.33 -16.53
CA ARG A 331 29.32 -11.97 -17.20
C ARG A 331 29.56 -11.45 -18.62
N GLN A 332 28.53 -10.88 -19.25
CA GLN A 332 28.61 -10.26 -20.57
C GLN A 332 29.00 -8.77 -20.51
N ASP A 333 28.99 -8.16 -19.31
CA ASP A 333 29.34 -6.75 -19.13
C ASP A 333 30.86 -6.53 -19.17
N PRO A 334 31.37 -5.54 -19.92
CA PRO A 334 32.80 -5.25 -20.03
C PRO A 334 33.50 -4.91 -18.70
N ASN A 335 32.78 -4.43 -17.70
CA ASN A 335 33.32 -4.08 -16.39
C ASN A 335 33.43 -5.29 -15.44
N TYR A 336 33.00 -6.49 -15.85
CA TYR A 336 33.10 -7.69 -15.03
C TYR A 336 34.50 -8.34 -15.10
N PRO A 337 35.21 -8.46 -13.96
CA PRO A 337 36.45 -9.23 -13.91
C PRO A 337 36.10 -10.73 -13.82
N SER A 338 36.44 -11.49 -14.86
CA SER A 338 36.06 -12.91 -15.03
C SER A 338 36.52 -13.86 -13.92
N ILE A 339 37.54 -13.45 -13.15
CA ILE A 339 38.07 -14.21 -12.01
C ILE A 339 37.24 -14.04 -10.72
N CYS A 340 36.31 -13.08 -10.69
CA CYS A 340 35.66 -12.66 -9.46
C CYS A 340 34.31 -13.32 -9.23
N LYS A 341 34.08 -13.76 -7.99
CA LYS A 341 32.77 -14.26 -7.55
C LYS A 341 31.81 -13.09 -7.35
N LEU A 342 30.61 -13.21 -7.92
CA LEU A 342 29.53 -12.23 -7.76
C LEU A 342 28.77 -12.45 -6.45
N THR A 343 28.40 -11.35 -5.82
CA THR A 343 27.53 -11.30 -4.65
C THR A 343 26.63 -10.08 -4.78
N GLY A 344 25.39 -10.18 -4.35
CA GLY A 344 24.41 -9.11 -4.53
C GLY A 344 23.21 -9.24 -3.62
N ARG A 345 22.39 -8.21 -3.65
CA ARG A 345 21.10 -8.14 -2.97
C ARG A 345 20.10 -7.49 -3.89
N GLU A 346 18.86 -7.98 -3.83
CA GLU A 346 17.75 -7.28 -4.45
C GLU A 346 17.58 -5.91 -3.77
N MET A 347 17.41 -4.87 -4.58
CA MET A 347 17.27 -3.48 -4.17
C MET A 347 15.95 -2.91 -4.70
N LEU A 348 15.45 -1.83 -4.09
CA LEU A 348 14.28 -1.08 -4.55
C LEU A 348 14.63 0.32 -5.09
N PRO A 349 15.44 0.45 -6.16
CA PRO A 349 15.46 1.68 -6.93
C PRO A 349 14.35 1.66 -7.99
N SER A 350 13.75 0.49 -8.27
CA SER A 350 12.65 0.39 -9.23
C SER A 350 11.31 0.37 -8.51
N LEU A 351 10.40 1.21 -8.99
CA LEU A 351 9.00 1.22 -8.66
C LEU A 351 8.20 0.27 -9.56
N SER A 352 8.87 -0.59 -10.34
CA SER A 352 8.23 -1.56 -11.22
C SER A 352 7.49 -2.64 -10.42
N ALA A 353 6.25 -2.96 -10.81
CA ALA A 353 5.51 -4.06 -10.20
C ALA A 353 6.05 -5.44 -10.64
N THR A 354 6.74 -5.46 -11.77
CA THR A 354 7.06 -6.68 -12.51
C THR A 354 8.56 -6.91 -12.60
N ASN A 355 9.36 -5.85 -12.65
CA ASN A 355 10.81 -5.97 -12.75
C ASN A 355 11.46 -5.99 -11.36
N ALA A 356 12.22 -7.04 -11.05
CA ALA A 356 13.10 -7.04 -9.89
C ALA A 356 14.38 -6.28 -10.23
N THR A 357 14.95 -5.55 -9.27
CA THR A 357 16.24 -4.87 -9.46
C THR A 357 17.26 -5.33 -8.44
N TRP A 358 18.51 -5.52 -8.86
CA TRP A 358 19.58 -6.07 -8.03
C TRP A 358 20.78 -5.14 -8.00
N PHE A 359 21.30 -4.89 -6.80
CA PHE A 359 22.65 -4.40 -6.60
C PHE A 359 23.58 -5.60 -6.56
N VAL A 360 24.57 -5.64 -7.44
CA VAL A 360 25.55 -6.74 -7.48
C VAL A 360 26.96 -6.16 -7.49
N THR A 361 27.85 -6.80 -6.76
CA THR A 361 29.28 -6.51 -6.72
C THR A 361 30.08 -7.81 -6.67
N THR A 362 31.39 -7.72 -6.54
CA THR A 362 32.27 -8.88 -6.35
C THR A 362 32.58 -9.11 -4.88
N SER A 363 32.71 -10.37 -4.48
CA SER A 363 33.12 -10.71 -3.11
C SER A 363 34.49 -10.11 -2.78
N ASN A 364 34.63 -9.48 -1.61
CA ASN A 364 35.88 -8.89 -1.11
C ASN A 364 36.51 -7.85 -2.05
N ARG A 365 35.69 -7.16 -2.86
CA ARG A 365 36.18 -6.15 -3.83
C ARG A 365 37.23 -6.75 -4.77
N CYS A 366 36.99 -8.00 -5.17
CA CYS A 366 37.89 -8.76 -6.01
C CYS A 366 38.29 -7.94 -7.26
N ASP A 367 39.60 -7.93 -7.51
CA ASP A 367 40.27 -7.23 -8.61
C ASP A 367 40.08 -5.70 -8.64
N ALA A 368 39.81 -5.10 -7.47
CA ALA A 368 39.65 -3.66 -7.34
C ALA A 368 40.56 -3.05 -6.25
N GLY A 369 41.44 -2.15 -6.67
CA GLY A 369 42.31 -1.38 -5.76
C GLY A 369 41.60 -0.16 -5.14
N ALA A 370 42.23 0.43 -4.12
CA ALA A 370 41.88 1.74 -3.54
C ALA A 370 40.50 1.93 -2.88
N GLY A 371 39.74 0.86 -2.61
CA GLY A 371 38.50 0.94 -1.82
C GLY A 371 37.20 1.00 -2.63
N ASN A 372 37.29 0.87 -3.94
CA ASN A 372 36.16 0.70 -4.86
C ASN A 372 36.07 -0.76 -5.34
N GLY A 373 34.94 -1.12 -5.95
CA GLY A 373 34.74 -2.42 -6.61
C GLY A 373 33.84 -2.28 -7.84
N PRO A 374 33.81 -3.27 -8.74
CA PRO A 374 32.80 -3.29 -9.78
C PRO A 374 31.42 -3.41 -9.12
N VAL A 375 30.54 -2.49 -9.50
CA VAL A 375 29.15 -2.43 -9.06
C VAL A 375 28.26 -2.48 -10.28
N PHE A 376 27.23 -3.30 -10.20
CA PHE A 376 26.24 -3.49 -11.24
C PHE A 376 24.84 -3.26 -10.67
N ILE A 377 23.98 -2.67 -11.47
CA ILE A 377 22.54 -2.68 -11.22
C ILE A 377 21.91 -3.46 -12.35
N VAL A 378 21.16 -4.50 -11.99
CA VAL A 378 20.56 -5.43 -12.94
C VAL A 378 19.06 -5.38 -12.78
N SER A 379 18.35 -5.07 -13.87
CA SER A 379 16.90 -5.22 -13.93
C SER A 379 16.57 -6.60 -14.48
N VAL A 380 15.62 -7.29 -13.86
CA VAL A 380 15.16 -8.63 -14.23
C VAL A 380 13.68 -8.56 -14.54
N ALA A 381 13.32 -8.76 -15.81
CA ALA A 381 11.93 -8.81 -16.24
C ALA A 381 11.22 -10.09 -15.75
N PRO A 382 9.88 -10.14 -15.68
CA PRO A 382 9.11 -11.33 -15.27
C PRO A 382 9.46 -12.60 -16.05
N ALA A 383 9.78 -12.45 -17.34
CA ALA A 383 10.17 -13.55 -18.22
C ALA A 383 11.60 -14.07 -17.94
N GLY A 384 12.29 -13.54 -16.92
CA GLY A 384 13.63 -13.96 -16.51
C GLY A 384 14.78 -13.30 -17.26
N ASN A 385 14.50 -12.43 -18.24
CA ASN A 385 15.54 -11.69 -18.96
C ASN A 385 16.15 -10.64 -18.03
N ALA A 386 17.42 -10.81 -17.69
CA ALA A 386 18.19 -9.89 -16.88
C ALA A 386 19.04 -8.97 -17.76
N THR A 387 19.03 -7.67 -17.47
CA THR A 387 19.76 -6.64 -18.21
C THR A 387 20.54 -5.79 -17.22
N VAL A 388 21.83 -5.60 -17.48
CA VAL A 388 22.66 -4.65 -16.72
C VAL A 388 22.27 -3.23 -17.15
N ILE A 389 21.71 -2.45 -16.22
CA ILE A 389 21.25 -1.08 -16.44
C ILE A 389 22.21 -0.03 -15.86
N PHE A 390 23.19 -0.46 -15.07
CA PHE A 390 24.32 0.35 -14.63
C PHE A 390 25.51 -0.57 -14.39
N SER A 391 26.71 -0.15 -14.79
CA SER A 391 27.96 -0.80 -14.42
C SER A 391 29.10 0.20 -14.26
N GLY A 392 29.97 -0.02 -13.27
CA GLY A 392 31.16 0.78 -13.07
C GLY A 392 31.91 0.48 -11.77
N PHE A 393 33.13 1.00 -11.64
CA PHE A 393 33.94 0.84 -10.43
C PHE A 393 33.59 1.92 -9.41
N ARG A 394 32.88 1.53 -8.34
CA ARG A 394 32.28 2.43 -7.34
C ARG A 394 32.36 1.82 -5.95
N HIS A 395 32.14 2.65 -4.94
CA HIS A 395 32.07 2.18 -3.55
C HIS A 395 30.62 1.91 -3.13
N ALA A 396 29.73 2.87 -3.43
CA ALA A 396 28.34 2.81 -3.03
C ALA A 396 27.42 3.45 -4.07
N VAL A 397 26.19 2.98 -4.08
CA VAL A 397 25.08 3.54 -4.84
C VAL A 397 23.98 3.91 -3.84
N LYS A 398 23.43 5.10 -3.97
CA LYS A 398 22.30 5.57 -3.17
C LYS A 398 21.14 5.93 -4.09
N ALA A 399 19.93 5.45 -3.78
CA ALA A 399 18.73 5.93 -4.47
C ALA A 399 18.38 7.35 -4.01
N GLU A 400 18.10 8.22 -4.97
CA GLU A 400 17.64 9.58 -4.76
C GLU A 400 16.15 9.71 -5.08
N ASN A 401 15.55 10.84 -4.67
CA ASN A 401 14.11 11.06 -4.78
C ASN A 401 13.62 11.29 -6.21
N GLY A 402 14.52 11.71 -7.13
CA GLY A 402 14.17 11.86 -8.54
C GLY A 402 13.81 10.50 -9.15
N VAL A 403 12.77 10.44 -9.98
CA VAL A 403 12.32 9.20 -10.63
C VAL A 403 12.16 9.46 -12.11
N HIS A 404 12.76 8.61 -12.94
CA HIS A 404 12.66 8.66 -14.39
C HIS A 404 12.25 7.28 -14.91
N GLY A 405 11.10 7.22 -15.59
CA GLY A 405 10.41 5.96 -15.86
C GLY A 405 9.97 5.30 -14.56
N GLU A 406 10.36 4.05 -14.33
CA GLU A 406 10.11 3.32 -13.08
C GLU A 406 11.35 3.28 -12.16
N PHE A 407 12.38 4.10 -12.38
CA PHE A 407 13.65 4.01 -11.67
C PHE A 407 14.02 5.31 -10.95
N HIS A 408 14.42 5.19 -9.69
CA HIS A 408 15.04 6.24 -8.89
C HIS A 408 16.37 6.67 -9.52
N ASP A 409 16.63 7.98 -9.54
CA ASP A 409 17.95 8.53 -9.79
C ASP A 409 18.94 7.95 -8.77
N LEU A 410 20.20 7.83 -9.18
CA LEU A 410 21.23 7.22 -8.36
C LEU A 410 22.34 8.21 -8.09
N PHE A 411 22.60 8.46 -6.81
CA PHE A 411 23.83 9.09 -6.40
C PHE A 411 24.89 8.01 -6.19
N VAL A 412 25.92 8.03 -7.03
CA VAL A 412 26.93 6.99 -7.09
C VAL A 412 28.24 7.54 -6.56
N ASN A 413 28.74 6.93 -5.50
CA ASN A 413 29.97 7.33 -4.82
C ASN A 413 31.17 6.49 -5.29
N GLY A 414 32.26 7.16 -5.68
CA GLY A 414 33.53 6.54 -6.08
C GLY A 414 34.66 6.66 -5.05
N ASP A 415 34.39 7.13 -3.83
CA ASP A 415 35.38 7.23 -2.76
C ASP A 415 34.75 6.95 -1.40
N ALA A 416 35.06 5.77 -0.86
CA ALA A 416 34.63 5.33 0.48
C ALA A 416 34.97 6.33 1.60
N ARG A 417 36.00 7.17 1.43
CA ARG A 417 36.45 8.15 2.42
C ARG A 417 35.78 9.51 2.27
N ASN A 418 35.06 9.74 1.17
CA ASN A 418 34.37 11.00 0.91
C ASN A 418 32.97 10.77 0.33
N ALA A 419 31.99 10.62 1.21
CA ALA A 419 30.59 10.42 0.81
C ALA A 419 30.03 11.51 -0.12
N LYS A 420 30.62 12.71 -0.14
CA LYS A 420 30.15 13.84 -0.96
C LYS A 420 30.74 13.90 -2.36
N SER A 421 31.74 13.08 -2.71
CA SER A 421 32.38 13.09 -4.03
C SER A 421 31.68 12.19 -5.06
N GLY A 422 30.38 11.96 -4.89
CA GLY A 422 29.60 11.14 -5.82
C GLY A 422 29.03 11.93 -6.99
N GLU A 423 28.44 11.20 -7.92
CA GLU A 423 27.86 11.72 -9.16
C GLU A 423 26.41 11.28 -9.26
N LEU A 424 25.54 12.15 -9.78
CA LEU A 424 24.13 11.83 -10.00
C LEU A 424 23.94 11.18 -11.37
N TYR A 425 23.23 10.06 -11.39
CA TYR A 425 22.84 9.32 -12.58
C TYR A 425 21.32 9.26 -12.70
N THR A 426 20.82 9.45 -13.91
CA THR A 426 19.39 9.41 -14.25
C THR A 426 19.12 8.29 -15.25
N PHE A 427 17.99 7.60 -15.09
CA PHE A 427 17.59 6.52 -15.99
C PHE A 427 16.97 7.08 -17.28
N ASP A 428 17.52 6.71 -18.44
CA ASP A 428 17.09 7.21 -19.76
C ASP A 428 16.00 6.35 -20.44
N GLY A 429 15.52 5.31 -19.76
CA GLY A 429 14.61 4.30 -20.33
C GLY A 429 15.31 2.98 -20.69
N GLN A 430 16.64 2.96 -20.76
CA GLN A 430 17.45 1.75 -21.01
C GLN A 430 18.52 1.54 -19.94
N ALA A 431 19.26 2.59 -19.58
CA ALA A 431 20.36 2.53 -18.64
C ALA A 431 20.50 3.83 -17.84
N TYR A 432 21.27 3.78 -16.76
CA TYR A 432 21.64 4.96 -15.99
C TYR A 432 22.74 5.74 -16.71
N ARG A 433 22.47 7.03 -16.96
CA ARG A 433 23.40 7.99 -17.58
C ARG A 433 23.81 9.04 -16.56
N LYS A 434 25.06 9.49 -16.65
CA LYS A 434 25.56 10.56 -15.78
C LYS A 434 24.86 11.86 -16.15
N ASN A 435 24.34 12.61 -15.17
CA ASN A 435 23.72 13.89 -15.46
C ASN A 435 24.76 14.89 -15.99
N GLY A 436 24.46 15.48 -17.16
CA GLY A 436 25.33 16.44 -17.85
C GLY A 436 26.35 15.83 -18.84
N SER A 437 26.22 14.56 -19.21
CA SER A 437 27.02 13.91 -20.26
C SER A 437 26.39 13.99 -21.64
#